data_AF-A0A7S3Y0I9-F1
#
_entry.id   AF-A0A7S3Y0I9-F1
#
_cell.length_a   1.000
_cell.length_b   1.000
_cell.length_c   1.000
_cell.angle_alpha   90.00
_cell.angle_beta   90.00
_cell.angle_gamma   90.00
#
_symmetry.space_group_name_H-M   'P 1'
#
loop_
_entity.id
_entity.type
_entity.pdbx_description
1 polymer ?
#
loop_
_entity_poly.entity_id
_entity_poly.type
_entity_poly.pdbx_seq_one_letter_code
_entity_poly.pdbx_strand_id
1 'polypeptide(L)'
;AGNGHLSMVEWLHANRSEGCTVTAFDKAAEKGHLNVLKWLHVNRPEGCSKRAFDQAAIAGRLDVLEWLFANRKEGFTVAAASGAALKNHLHVLKWLFKVMEHQAWDQDTNYPSKFRIVGQALASATAKGHLGIVEYIHAQYNYKPTRAMIEAATGHSREWLEWLHKKRISEGCGMTAAIAASIRAGDLPALEWLHARRPCVQRDD
;
A
#
# COMPACT_ATOMS: atom_id res chain seq x y z
N ALA A 1 -8.38 -1.86 -25.46
CA ALA A 1 -8.74 -1.65 -24.04
C ALA A 1 -7.65 -0.94 -23.24
N GLY A 2 -6.45 -1.52 -23.08
CA GLY A 2 -5.39 -0.97 -22.20
C GLY A 2 -4.82 0.42 -22.55
N ASN A 3 -5.08 0.95 -23.76
CA ASN A 3 -4.70 2.32 -24.14
C ASN A 3 -5.87 3.33 -24.06
N GLY A 4 -7.05 2.91 -23.59
CA GLY A 4 -8.19 3.81 -23.35
C GLY A 4 -9.02 4.19 -24.58
N HIS A 5 -8.69 3.66 -25.76
CA HIS A 5 -9.41 3.96 -27.00
C HIS A 5 -10.74 3.20 -27.08
N LEU A 6 -11.78 3.76 -26.43
CA LEU A 6 -13.12 3.16 -26.40
C LEU A 6 -13.71 2.95 -27.79
N SER A 7 -13.62 3.95 -28.68
CA SER A 7 -14.16 3.84 -30.05
C SER A 7 -13.56 2.69 -30.85
N MET A 8 -12.28 2.37 -30.64
CA MET A 8 -11.65 1.20 -31.26
C MET A 8 -12.17 -0.10 -30.66
N VAL A 9 -12.44 -0.13 -29.35
CA VAL A 9 -13.02 -1.31 -28.68
C VAL A 9 -14.44 -1.57 -29.18
N GLU A 10 -15.26 -0.53 -29.29
CA GLU A 10 -16.61 -0.59 -29.85
C GLU A 10 -16.60 -1.08 -31.30
N TRP A 11 -15.73 -0.50 -32.14
CA TRP A 11 -15.61 -0.91 -33.53
C TRP A 11 -15.16 -2.37 -33.65
N LEU A 12 -14.14 -2.79 -32.90
CA LEU A 12 -13.68 -4.18 -32.90
C LEU A 12 -14.80 -5.13 -32.46
N HIS A 13 -15.56 -4.79 -31.43
CA HIS A 13 -16.67 -5.63 -30.98
C HIS A 13 -17.78 -5.76 -32.03
N ALA A 14 -18.10 -4.69 -32.75
CA ALA A 14 -19.17 -4.70 -33.76
C ALA A 14 -18.75 -5.39 -35.07
N ASN A 15 -17.47 -5.36 -35.41
CA ASN A 15 -16.97 -5.81 -36.73
C ASN A 15 -16.17 -7.11 -36.69
N ARG A 16 -15.89 -7.65 -35.49
CA ARG A 16 -15.06 -8.84 -35.31
C ARG A 16 -15.70 -9.81 -34.31
N SER A 17 -15.48 -11.10 -34.54
CA SER A 17 -16.00 -12.17 -33.67
C SER A 17 -14.98 -12.62 -32.62
N GLU A 18 -13.72 -12.21 -32.76
CA GLU A 18 -12.67 -12.47 -31.78
C GLU A 18 -13.04 -11.86 -30.43
N GLY A 19 -12.92 -12.66 -29.37
CA GLY A 19 -13.34 -12.24 -28.04
C GLY A 19 -12.38 -11.29 -27.34
N CYS A 20 -12.73 -10.91 -26.11
CA CYS A 20 -11.89 -10.10 -25.25
C CYS A 20 -11.23 -11.01 -24.21
N THR A 21 -9.95 -10.79 -23.91
CA THR A 21 -9.30 -11.49 -22.79
C THR A 21 -9.55 -10.75 -21.48
N VAL A 22 -9.51 -11.49 -20.37
CA VAL A 22 -9.50 -10.91 -19.00
C VAL A 22 -8.38 -9.87 -18.86
N THR A 23 -7.24 -10.09 -19.53
CA THR A 23 -6.11 -9.15 -19.59
C THR A 23 -6.48 -7.77 -20.13
N ALA A 24 -7.43 -7.67 -21.06
CA ALA A 24 -7.83 -6.38 -21.60
C ALA A 24 -8.56 -5.54 -20.54
N PHE A 25 -9.38 -6.18 -19.70
CA PHE A 25 -10.05 -5.55 -18.56
C PHE A 25 -9.04 -5.17 -17.48
N ASP A 26 -8.16 -6.10 -17.10
CA ASP A 26 -7.13 -5.86 -16.09
C ASP A 26 -6.20 -4.69 -16.48
N LYS A 27 -5.78 -4.61 -17.75
CA LYS A 27 -4.96 -3.49 -18.25
C LYS A 27 -5.74 -2.17 -18.29
N ALA A 28 -7.01 -2.18 -18.66
CA ALA A 28 -7.84 -0.97 -18.60
C ALA A 28 -7.96 -0.46 -17.17
N ALA A 29 -8.06 -1.36 -16.18
CA ALA A 29 -8.11 -1.02 -14.77
C ALA A 29 -6.78 -0.44 -14.26
N GLU A 30 -5.65 -1.09 -14.56
CA GLU A 30 -4.32 -0.58 -14.23
C GLU A 30 -4.10 0.85 -14.76
N LYS A 31 -4.51 1.11 -16.01
CA LYS A 31 -4.29 2.40 -16.67
C LYS A 31 -5.35 3.47 -16.32
N GLY A 32 -6.40 3.14 -15.58
CA GLY A 32 -7.42 4.11 -15.18
C GLY A 32 -8.49 4.38 -16.24
N HIS A 33 -8.69 3.48 -17.20
CA HIS A 33 -9.64 3.69 -18.30
C HIS A 33 -11.06 3.26 -17.93
N LEU A 34 -11.67 4.01 -17.00
CA LEU A 34 -12.98 3.68 -16.43
C LEU A 34 -14.10 3.60 -17.46
N ASN A 35 -14.08 4.45 -18.49
CA ASN A 35 -15.03 4.40 -19.60
C ASN A 35 -14.97 3.07 -20.36
N VAL A 36 -13.75 2.58 -20.63
CA VAL A 36 -13.52 1.27 -21.26
C VAL A 36 -13.96 0.14 -20.34
N LEU A 37 -13.71 0.22 -19.03
CA LEU A 37 -14.15 -0.80 -18.07
C LEU A 37 -15.67 -0.92 -18.01
N LYS A 38 -16.38 0.20 -17.91
CA LYS A 38 -17.85 0.23 -17.91
C LYS A 38 -18.41 -0.41 -19.17
N TRP A 39 -17.83 -0.07 -20.32
CA TRP A 39 -18.26 -0.64 -21.59
C TRP A 39 -17.98 -2.14 -21.67
N LEU A 40 -16.76 -2.59 -21.29
CA LEU A 40 -16.41 -4.01 -21.28
C LEU A 40 -17.32 -4.80 -20.34
N HIS A 41 -17.65 -4.27 -19.17
CA HIS A 41 -18.49 -4.94 -18.19
C HIS A 41 -19.91 -5.22 -18.68
N VAL A 42 -20.49 -4.30 -19.46
CA VAL A 42 -21.84 -4.45 -20.02
C VAL A 42 -21.84 -5.37 -21.24
N ASN A 43 -20.81 -5.30 -22.07
CA ASN A 43 -20.81 -5.94 -23.39
C ASN A 43 -20.04 -7.27 -23.45
N ARG A 44 -19.23 -7.60 -22.44
CA ARG A 44 -18.33 -8.77 -22.45
C ARG A 44 -18.49 -9.62 -21.18
N PRO A 45 -18.76 -10.94 -21.31
CA PRO A 45 -18.97 -11.82 -20.16
C PRO A 45 -17.69 -12.24 -19.43
N GLU A 46 -16.50 -12.06 -20.03
CA GLU A 46 -15.23 -12.58 -19.50
C GLU A 46 -14.84 -11.98 -18.14
N GLY A 47 -15.27 -10.74 -17.85
CA GLY A 47 -15.02 -10.10 -16.56
C GLY A 47 -13.57 -9.68 -16.33
N CYS A 48 -13.14 -9.70 -15.06
CA CYS A 48 -11.78 -9.34 -14.67
C CYS A 48 -11.15 -10.42 -13.76
N SER A 49 -9.86 -10.29 -13.49
CA SER A 49 -9.22 -11.07 -12.43
C SER A 49 -8.98 -10.19 -11.20
N LYS A 50 -8.48 -10.76 -10.10
CA LYS A 50 -8.00 -9.97 -8.95
C LYS A 50 -6.93 -8.94 -9.34
N ARG A 51 -6.22 -9.17 -10.45
CA ARG A 51 -5.20 -8.25 -10.94
C ARG A 51 -5.78 -6.90 -11.32
N ALA A 52 -7.04 -6.82 -11.76
CA ALA A 52 -7.68 -5.52 -12.02
C ALA A 52 -7.68 -4.64 -10.76
N PHE A 53 -8.08 -5.17 -9.61
CA PHE A 53 -8.06 -4.43 -8.35
C PHE A 53 -6.62 -4.17 -7.89
N ASP A 54 -5.77 -5.21 -7.86
CA ASP A 54 -4.40 -5.07 -7.36
C ASP A 54 -3.60 -4.03 -8.16
N GLN A 55 -3.71 -4.06 -9.49
CA GLN A 55 -3.00 -3.12 -10.36
C GLN A 55 -3.62 -1.72 -10.32
N ALA A 56 -4.94 -1.59 -10.21
CA ALA A 56 -5.58 -0.29 -9.98
C ALA A 56 -5.08 0.35 -8.66
N ALA A 57 -4.95 -0.45 -7.59
CA ALA A 57 -4.40 0.01 -6.33
C ALA A 57 -2.92 0.40 -6.41
N ILE A 58 -2.09 -0.44 -7.05
CA ILE A 58 -0.67 -0.14 -7.32
C ILE A 58 -0.52 1.16 -8.11
N ALA A 59 -1.41 1.41 -9.08
CA ALA A 59 -1.38 2.58 -9.94
C ALA A 59 -2.12 3.81 -9.36
N GLY A 60 -2.69 3.71 -8.15
CA GLY A 60 -3.34 4.83 -7.47
C GLY A 60 -4.72 5.20 -8.01
N ARG A 61 -5.38 4.31 -8.78
CA ARG A 61 -6.65 4.53 -9.48
C ARG A 61 -7.85 4.29 -8.56
N LEU A 62 -8.09 5.23 -7.65
CA LEU A 62 -9.16 5.12 -6.66
C LEU A 62 -10.56 5.08 -7.30
N ASP A 63 -10.80 5.86 -8.34
CA ASP A 63 -12.05 5.88 -9.12
C ASP A 63 -12.37 4.50 -9.74
N VAL A 64 -11.36 3.83 -10.27
CA VAL A 64 -11.48 2.47 -10.79
C VAL A 64 -11.74 1.48 -9.66
N LEU A 65 -11.04 1.59 -8.52
CA LEU A 65 -11.26 0.70 -7.38
C LEU A 65 -12.67 0.80 -6.82
N GLU A 66 -13.19 2.01 -6.65
CA GLU A 66 -14.56 2.26 -6.20
C GLU A 66 -15.57 1.63 -7.16
N TRP A 67 -15.37 1.82 -8.47
CA TRP A 67 -16.24 1.22 -9.47
C TRP A 67 -16.13 -0.31 -9.51
N LEU A 68 -14.93 -0.87 -9.46
CA LEU A 68 -14.71 -2.31 -9.41
C LEU A 68 -15.39 -2.90 -8.16
N PHE A 69 -15.22 -2.28 -7.00
CA PHE A 69 -15.82 -2.76 -5.76
C PHE A 69 -17.36 -2.76 -5.79
N ALA A 70 -17.97 -1.76 -6.44
CA ALA A 70 -19.41 -1.68 -6.55
C ALA A 70 -20.02 -2.65 -7.59
N ASN A 71 -19.24 -3.11 -8.58
CA ASN A 71 -19.78 -3.83 -9.74
C ASN A 71 -19.19 -5.26 -9.93
N ARG A 72 -18.12 -5.60 -9.21
CA ARG A 72 -17.34 -6.85 -9.37
C ARG A 72 -17.13 -7.54 -8.02
N LYS A 73 -16.93 -8.87 -8.05
CA LYS A 73 -16.80 -9.73 -6.85
C LYS A 73 -15.43 -10.39 -6.70
N GLU A 74 -14.54 -10.15 -7.65
CA GLU A 74 -13.19 -10.74 -7.71
C GLU A 74 -12.28 -10.23 -6.58
N GLY A 75 -12.49 -9.00 -6.13
CA GLY A 75 -11.76 -8.42 -5.01
C GLY A 75 -10.26 -8.26 -5.24
N PHE A 76 -9.55 -7.93 -4.15
CA PHE A 76 -8.12 -7.66 -4.14
C PHE A 76 -7.35 -8.65 -3.26
N THR A 77 -6.04 -8.73 -3.47
CA THR A 77 -5.10 -9.49 -2.65
C THR A 77 -4.27 -8.56 -1.75
N VAL A 78 -3.31 -9.12 -1.03
CA VAL A 78 -2.31 -8.32 -0.28
C VAL A 78 -1.46 -7.45 -1.20
N ALA A 79 -1.37 -7.78 -2.49
CA ALA A 79 -0.59 -7.01 -3.45
C ALA A 79 -1.15 -5.59 -3.64
N ALA A 80 -2.48 -5.40 -3.58
CA ALA A 80 -3.08 -4.07 -3.64
C ALA A 80 -2.51 -3.11 -2.58
N ALA A 81 -2.53 -3.52 -1.31
CA ALA A 81 -2.09 -2.68 -0.21
C ALA A 81 -0.56 -2.54 -0.18
N SER A 82 0.18 -3.63 -0.42
CA SER A 82 1.65 -3.60 -0.51
C SER A 82 2.12 -2.65 -1.61
N GLY A 83 1.49 -2.75 -2.78
CA GLY A 83 1.81 -1.98 -3.97
C GLY A 83 1.46 -0.51 -3.85
N ALA A 84 0.25 -0.21 -3.35
CA ALA A 84 -0.17 1.15 -3.03
C ALA A 84 0.80 1.78 -2.00
N ALA A 85 1.21 1.02 -0.99
CA ALA A 85 2.20 1.48 -0.02
C ALA A 85 3.56 1.77 -0.67
N LEU A 86 4.10 0.86 -1.50
CA LEU A 86 5.37 1.06 -2.21
C LEU A 86 5.38 2.34 -3.07
N LYS A 87 4.22 2.69 -3.65
CA LYS A 87 4.03 3.86 -4.53
C LYS A 87 3.53 5.12 -3.81
N ASN A 88 3.46 5.09 -2.48
CA ASN A 88 2.99 6.17 -1.63
C ASN A 88 1.54 6.63 -1.92
N HIS A 89 0.66 5.70 -2.29
CA HIS A 89 -0.75 5.97 -2.56
C HIS A 89 -1.59 5.88 -1.28
N LEU A 90 -1.36 6.82 -0.35
CA LEU A 90 -2.06 6.88 0.94
C LEU A 90 -3.59 6.93 0.79
N HIS A 91 -4.12 7.64 -0.21
CA HIS A 91 -5.56 7.73 -0.47
C HIS A 91 -6.18 6.36 -0.80
N VAL A 92 -5.48 5.53 -1.57
CA VAL A 92 -5.91 4.14 -1.84
C VAL A 92 -5.89 3.30 -0.57
N LEU A 93 -4.85 3.42 0.25
CA LEU A 93 -4.77 2.67 1.52
C LEU A 93 -5.90 3.06 2.49
N LYS A 94 -6.22 4.35 2.60
CA LYS A 94 -7.36 4.84 3.38
C LYS A 94 -8.65 4.16 2.92
N TRP A 95 -8.88 4.11 1.61
CA TRP A 95 -10.05 3.46 1.04
C TRP A 95 -10.07 1.95 1.31
N LEU A 96 -8.96 1.24 1.05
CA LEU A 96 -8.86 -0.20 1.31
C LEU A 96 -9.18 -0.54 2.76
N PHE A 97 -8.63 0.21 3.70
CA PHE A 97 -8.87 -0.02 5.13
C PHE A 97 -10.32 0.26 5.53
N LYS A 98 -10.93 1.32 4.99
CA LYS A 98 -12.33 1.64 5.21
C LYS A 98 -13.24 0.52 4.70
N VAL A 99 -12.99 0.01 3.48
CA VAL A 99 -13.76 -1.10 2.91
C VAL A 99 -13.71 -2.34 3.81
N MET A 100 -12.55 -2.62 4.41
CA MET A 100 -12.37 -3.76 5.31
C MET A 100 -13.02 -3.58 6.68
N GLU A 101 -13.31 -2.35 7.12
CA GLU A 101 -13.99 -2.07 8.39
C GLU A 101 -15.49 -2.30 8.32
N HIS A 102 -16.09 -1.99 7.17
CA HIS A 102 -17.53 -2.16 6.97
C HIS A 102 -17.94 -3.60 6.60
N GLN A 103 -16.99 -4.53 6.49
CA GLN A 103 -17.25 -5.94 6.17
C GLN A 103 -17.23 -6.80 7.45
N ALA A 104 -18.41 -7.04 8.03
CA ALA A 104 -18.63 -8.09 9.02
C ALA A 104 -19.09 -9.38 8.32
N TRP A 105 -18.15 -10.30 8.13
CA TRP A 105 -18.27 -11.75 7.82
C TRP A 105 -19.35 -12.23 6.82
N ASP A 106 -18.88 -12.61 5.63
CA ASP A 106 -19.17 -13.94 5.06
C ASP A 106 -17.84 -14.73 5.09
N GLN A 107 -17.87 -16.03 5.39
CA GLN A 107 -16.67 -16.88 5.44
C GLN A 107 -16.06 -17.16 4.06
N ASP A 108 -16.68 -16.66 2.99
CA ASP A 108 -16.23 -16.78 1.60
C ASP A 108 -15.65 -15.47 1.04
N THR A 109 -14.86 -14.72 1.84
CA THR A 109 -14.30 -13.46 1.34
C THR A 109 -13.14 -13.72 0.37
N ASN A 110 -13.29 -13.25 -0.87
CA ASN A 110 -12.21 -13.17 -1.86
C ASN A 110 -11.03 -12.25 -1.43
N TYR A 111 -11.16 -11.62 -0.27
CA TYR A 111 -10.29 -10.61 0.31
C TYR A 111 -9.41 -11.16 1.45
N PRO A 112 -8.16 -10.68 1.57
CA PRO A 112 -7.27 -11.00 2.70
C PRO A 112 -7.74 -10.41 4.03
N SER A 113 -7.28 -10.98 5.15
CA SER A 113 -7.59 -10.43 6.49
C SER A 113 -7.02 -9.03 6.72
N LYS A 114 -7.72 -8.22 7.53
CA LYS A 114 -7.33 -6.84 7.88
C LYS A 114 -5.91 -6.78 8.45
N PHE A 115 -5.59 -7.68 9.38
CA PHE A 115 -4.26 -7.77 9.97
C PHE A 115 -3.17 -7.97 8.93
N ARG A 116 -3.39 -8.87 7.95
CA ARG A 116 -2.41 -9.17 6.90
C ARG A 116 -2.23 -8.00 5.92
N ILE A 117 -3.33 -7.34 5.54
CA ILE A 117 -3.29 -6.14 4.68
C ILE A 117 -2.52 -5.01 5.34
N VAL A 118 -2.89 -4.65 6.57
CA VAL A 118 -2.28 -3.53 7.30
C VAL A 118 -0.81 -3.82 7.56
N GLY A 119 -0.47 -5.04 7.99
CA GLY A 119 0.91 -5.45 8.24
C GLY A 119 1.79 -5.35 7.00
N GLN A 120 1.29 -5.82 5.84
CA GLN A 120 2.06 -5.78 4.60
C GLN A 120 2.19 -4.34 4.05
N ALA A 121 1.14 -3.54 4.13
CA ALA A 121 1.20 -2.12 3.76
C ALA A 121 2.22 -1.37 4.62
N LEU A 122 2.24 -1.63 5.93
CA LEU A 122 3.19 -1.02 6.85
C LEU A 122 4.63 -1.43 6.53
N ALA A 123 4.88 -2.72 6.30
CA ALA A 123 6.21 -3.21 5.93
C ALA A 123 6.71 -2.56 4.63
N SER A 124 5.85 -2.48 3.60
CA SER A 124 6.18 -1.86 2.32
C SER A 124 6.39 -0.34 2.41
N ALA A 125 5.56 0.38 3.18
CA ALA A 125 5.71 1.82 3.40
C ALA A 125 7.00 2.12 4.16
N THR A 126 7.29 1.32 5.19
CA THR A 126 8.54 1.41 5.93
C THR A 126 9.72 1.18 5.01
N ALA A 127 9.78 0.09 4.23
CA ALA A 127 10.90 -0.20 3.34
C ALA A 127 11.18 0.89 2.28
N LYS A 128 10.21 1.76 1.97
CA LYS A 128 10.37 2.87 1.03
C LYS A 128 10.47 4.25 1.69
N GLY A 129 10.45 4.31 3.02
CA GLY A 129 10.54 5.57 3.75
C GLY A 129 9.29 6.45 3.66
N HIS A 130 8.12 5.89 3.36
CA HIS A 130 6.87 6.64 3.24
C HIS A 130 6.26 6.93 4.62
N LEU A 131 6.82 7.92 5.33
CA LEU A 131 6.47 8.25 6.72
C LEU A 131 4.97 8.51 6.89
N GLY A 132 4.34 9.27 5.99
CA GLY A 132 2.92 9.63 6.11
C GLY A 132 1.96 8.42 6.13
N ILE A 133 2.31 7.33 5.46
CA ILE A 133 1.54 6.07 5.54
C ILE A 133 1.72 5.40 6.89
N VAL A 134 2.94 5.38 7.40
CA VAL A 134 3.26 4.78 8.70
C VAL A 134 2.62 5.56 9.84
N GLU A 135 2.65 6.89 9.78
CA GLU A 135 1.94 7.78 10.70
C GLU A 135 0.45 7.50 10.71
N TYR A 136 -0.15 7.40 9.53
CA TYR A 136 -1.57 7.10 9.39
C TYR A 136 -1.92 5.73 9.99
N ILE A 137 -1.18 4.68 9.65
CA ILE A 137 -1.41 3.32 10.17
C ILE A 137 -1.24 3.30 11.71
N HIS A 138 -0.20 3.94 12.22
CA HIS A 138 0.03 4.05 13.67
C HIS A 138 -1.12 4.78 14.37
N ALA A 139 -1.59 5.91 13.81
CA ALA A 139 -2.67 6.69 14.40
C ALA A 139 -4.01 5.93 14.42
N GLN A 140 -4.31 5.14 13.38
CA GLN A 140 -5.58 4.41 13.28
C GLN A 140 -5.58 3.09 14.07
N TYR A 141 -4.45 2.38 14.11
CA TYR A 141 -4.39 1.02 14.64
C TYR A 141 -3.52 0.87 15.88
N ASN A 142 -2.99 1.97 16.41
CA ASN A 142 -2.04 1.97 17.53
C ASN A 142 -0.85 1.02 17.31
N TYR A 143 -0.40 0.88 16.06
CA TYR A 143 0.66 -0.05 15.71
C TYR A 143 2.00 0.45 16.27
N LYS A 144 2.60 -0.29 17.19
CA LYS A 144 3.90 0.08 17.78
C LYS A 144 5.01 -0.11 16.75
N PRO A 145 5.97 0.81 16.63
CA PRO A 145 7.08 0.62 15.70
C PRO A 145 7.90 -0.61 16.09
N THR A 146 8.08 -1.53 15.14
CA THR A 146 8.85 -2.76 15.35
C THR A 146 10.33 -2.50 15.17
N ARG A 147 11.19 -3.43 15.62
CA ARG A 147 12.63 -3.36 15.39
C ARG A 147 12.97 -3.16 13.91
N ALA A 148 12.31 -3.89 13.01
CA ALA A 148 12.54 -3.76 11.56
C ALA A 148 12.21 -2.34 11.05
N MET A 149 11.18 -1.70 11.61
CA MET A 149 10.86 -0.31 11.26
C MET A 149 11.92 0.68 11.74
N ILE A 150 12.46 0.45 12.94
CA ILE A 150 13.53 1.27 13.51
C ILE A 150 14.81 1.13 12.69
N GLU A 151 15.16 -0.09 12.27
CA GLU A 151 16.33 -0.35 11.44
C GLU A 151 16.17 0.22 10.02
N ALA A 152 14.96 0.23 9.46
CA ALA A 152 14.70 0.86 8.16
C ALA A 152 14.78 2.39 8.23
N ALA A 153 14.28 2.99 9.32
CA ALA A 153 14.27 4.45 9.52
C ALA A 153 15.66 5.10 9.42
N THR A 154 16.74 4.38 9.76
CA THR A 154 18.12 4.88 9.68
C THR A 154 18.66 4.93 8.25
N GLY A 155 17.91 4.50 7.25
CA GLY A 155 18.27 4.63 5.83
C GLY A 155 17.30 5.48 5.03
N HIS A 156 16.40 6.23 5.69
CA HIS A 156 15.38 7.05 5.04
C HIS A 156 15.68 8.54 5.17
N SER A 157 15.16 9.18 6.22
CA SER A 157 15.25 10.63 6.41
C SER A 157 15.30 11.00 7.89
N ARG A 158 15.73 12.22 8.18
CA ARG A 158 15.73 12.79 9.55
C ARG A 158 14.34 12.81 10.17
N GLU A 159 13.31 13.04 9.37
CA GLU A 159 11.91 13.08 9.81
C GLU A 159 11.47 11.74 10.42
N TRP A 160 11.97 10.62 9.88
CA TRP A 160 11.72 9.30 10.44
C TRP A 160 12.31 9.12 11.83
N LEU A 161 13.54 9.59 12.06
CA LEU A 161 14.21 9.52 13.36
C LEU A 161 13.51 10.42 14.38
N GLU A 162 13.13 11.63 13.97
CA GLU A 162 12.35 12.57 14.79
C GLU A 162 10.99 11.99 15.16
N TRP A 163 10.30 11.34 14.21
CA TRP A 163 9.04 10.66 14.47
C TRP A 163 9.20 9.53 15.49
N LEU A 164 10.20 8.65 15.32
CA LEU A 164 10.46 7.55 16.26
C LEU A 164 10.76 8.06 17.67
N HIS A 165 11.53 9.14 17.80
CA HIS A 165 11.82 9.76 19.08
C HIS A 165 10.59 10.39 19.73
N LYS A 166 9.77 11.12 18.96
CA LYS A 166 8.50 11.69 19.44
C LYS A 166 7.53 10.60 19.93
N LYS A 167 7.55 9.43 19.32
CA LYS A 167 6.76 8.26 19.75
C LYS A 167 7.34 7.52 20.95
N ARG A 168 8.36 8.09 21.62
CA ARG A 168 8.95 7.60 22.87
C ARG A 168 9.32 6.12 22.82
N ILE A 169 9.97 5.68 21.73
CA ILE A 169 10.84 4.49 21.80
C ILE A 169 12.16 4.86 22.51
N SER A 170 12.07 5.73 23.51
CA SER A 170 13.19 6.42 24.15
C SER A 170 13.70 5.68 25.39
N GLU A 171 13.13 4.53 25.76
CA GLU A 171 13.59 3.74 26.90
C GLU A 171 13.81 2.28 26.46
N GLY A 172 15.02 1.95 25.99
CA GLY A 172 15.47 0.57 25.77
C GLY A 172 15.85 0.17 24.33
N CYS A 173 15.85 -1.15 24.09
CA CYS A 173 16.41 -1.94 22.97
C CYS A 173 16.31 -1.33 21.54
N GLY A 174 15.31 -0.48 21.28
CA GLY A 174 15.11 0.20 20.00
C GLY A 174 16.25 1.14 19.61
N MET A 175 16.78 1.94 20.55
CA MET A 175 17.86 2.90 20.24
C MET A 175 19.18 2.18 19.92
N THR A 176 19.48 1.08 20.62
CA THR A 176 20.65 0.24 20.32
C THR A 176 20.54 -0.39 18.93
N ALA A 177 19.35 -0.86 18.53
CA ALA A 177 19.12 -1.40 17.20
C ALA A 177 19.28 -0.34 16.10
N ALA A 178 18.78 0.88 16.31
CA ALA A 178 18.95 2.01 15.39
C ALA A 178 20.43 2.38 15.20
N ILE A 179 21.20 2.45 16.29
CA ILE A 179 22.64 2.73 16.22
C ILE A 179 23.36 1.64 15.41
N ALA A 180 23.10 0.36 15.71
CA ALA A 180 23.71 -0.74 15.00
C ALA A 180 23.34 -0.76 13.51
N ALA A 181 22.10 -0.38 13.16
CA ALA A 181 21.66 -0.25 11.77
C ALA A 181 22.35 0.90 11.05
N SER A 182 22.47 2.07 11.69
CA SER A 182 23.16 3.24 11.12
C SER A 182 24.63 2.92 10.80
N ILE A 183 25.31 2.18 11.69
CA ILE A 183 26.69 1.70 11.47
C ILE A 183 26.76 0.74 10.27
N ARG A 184 25.87 -0.26 10.21
CA ARG A 184 25.84 -1.22 9.08
C ARG A 184 25.54 -0.54 7.75
N ALA A 185 24.71 0.49 7.76
CA ALA A 185 24.32 1.26 6.57
C ALA A 185 25.34 2.34 6.18
N GLY A 186 26.28 2.69 7.06
CA GLY A 186 27.19 3.81 6.86
C GLY A 186 26.50 5.19 6.92
N ASP A 187 25.35 5.30 7.59
CA ASP A 187 24.60 6.56 7.73
C ASP A 187 25.13 7.36 8.93
N LEU A 188 26.19 8.15 8.67
CA LEU A 188 26.80 9.03 9.67
C LEU A 188 25.82 10.10 10.20
N PRO A 189 25.02 10.80 9.38
CA PRO A 189 24.01 11.74 9.88
C PRO A 189 23.01 11.12 10.86
N ALA A 190 22.50 9.92 10.56
CA ALA A 190 21.61 9.20 11.47
C ALA A 190 22.32 8.82 12.77
N LEU A 191 23.58 8.37 12.70
CA LEU A 191 24.38 8.00 13.85
C LEU A 191 24.66 9.19 14.78
N GLU A 192 25.08 10.33 14.23
CA GLU A 192 25.31 11.57 14.98
C GLU A 192 24.03 12.05 15.67
N TRP A 193 22.91 12.02 14.93
CA TRP A 193 21.61 12.41 15.46
C TRP A 193 21.17 11.53 16.63
N LEU A 194 21.37 10.21 16.52
CA LEU A 194 21.06 9.22 17.56
C LEU A 194 21.99 9.38 18.78
N HIS A 195 23.27 9.64 18.56
CA HIS A 195 24.25 9.85 19.63
C HIS A 195 23.91 11.07 20.48
N ALA A 196 23.56 12.19 19.84
CA ALA A 196 23.19 13.44 20.52
C ALA A 196 21.93 13.33 21.42
N ARG A 197 21.14 12.26 21.28
CA ARG A 197 19.85 12.06 21.97
C ARG A 197 19.80 10.80 22.82
N ARG A 198 20.94 10.14 23.06
CA ARG A 198 21.00 9.08 24.05
C ARG A 198 20.57 9.64 25.42
N PRO A 199 19.72 8.94 26.19
CA PRO A 199 19.63 9.24 27.59
C PRO A 199 21.05 9.09 28.16
N CYS A 200 21.59 10.17 28.75
CA CYS A 200 22.77 10.06 29.57
C CYS A 200 22.48 8.94 30.57
N VAL A 201 23.24 7.85 30.52
CA VAL A 201 23.29 6.93 31.64
C VAL A 201 23.86 7.78 32.77
N GLN A 202 23.01 8.31 33.65
CA GLN A 202 23.47 8.72 34.97
C GLN A 202 24.06 7.44 35.55
N ARG A 203 25.39 7.36 35.55
CA ARG A 203 26.07 6.44 36.44
C ARG A 203 25.79 7.02 37.81
N ASP A 204 24.91 6.34 38.55
CA ASP A 204 24.85 6.55 39.99
C ASP A 204 26.25 6.21 40.52
N ASP A 205 26.94 7.24 41.00
CA ASP A 205 28.23 7.16 41.69
C ASP A 205 28.10 6.41 43.02
#